data_AF-A0A6I5I388-F1
#
_entry.id   AF-A0A6I5I388-F1
#
_cell.length_a   1.000
_cell.length_b   1.000
_cell.length_c   1.000
_cell.angle_alpha   90.00
_cell.angle_beta   90.00
_cell.angle_gamma   90.00
#
_symmetry.space_group_name_H-M   'P 1'
#
loop_
_entity.id
_entity.type
_entity.pdbx_description
1 polymer ?
#
loop_
_entity_poly.entity_id
_entity_poly.type
_entity_poly.pdbx_seq_one_letter_code
_entity_poly.pdbx_strand_id
1 'polypeptide(L)'
;MSSRALRVTLAGLLAAAGATALTAWPSQATPPGEKTVTATLFEWKYDAVAQACTDSLGPAGYGYVEVSPASEHIQGDQWWTSYQPVSYKIAGRLGDRDSFASMVESCHSAGVKVVADAVINHMSSGSGTGTGGTAYTKYDYPGYFQDQDFHGCRKDISDYGDRDDVQNCELVGLADLDTGSDAVRTTIAAYLSDLRSLGVDGFRIDAAKHMAADDIAAIKGKMDDPGYWVGEVIHGGGEAVQPEEYTGVGDVDEFRYGGHLKSAFQGGGISGLQGVADGKLASASARTFVDNWDTERNGSTLTYKDGAAYTLANVFMLASPYGSPNVFSGYEWSDKDAGPPNGGAAACGSDGWTCTHAQTAITGMVGFHNATEGAELTDWWDNGSSAIAFGRGDKGFVAINNGEGELTETFSTSLPAGTYCNVAQASPDACDGNTVQVGDDGTLTATVPAKSALALHG
;
A
#
# COMPACT_ATOMS: atom_id res chain seq x y z
N MET A 1 6.80 80.94 -31.25
CA MET A 1 8.23 81.31 -31.34
C MET A 1 9.02 80.35 -30.47
N SER A 2 10.13 79.88 -31.02
CA SER A 2 11.17 78.99 -30.50
C SER A 2 11.42 79.00 -28.99
N SER A 3 11.66 77.82 -28.39
CA SER A 3 13.02 77.45 -27.93
C SER A 3 13.09 76.06 -27.29
N ARG A 4 14.22 75.40 -27.53
CA ARG A 4 14.59 74.03 -27.19
C ARG A 4 15.04 73.82 -25.74
N ALA A 5 14.97 72.53 -25.36
CA ALA A 5 15.91 71.73 -24.54
C ALA A 5 15.93 71.89 -23.01
N LEU A 6 15.75 70.78 -22.29
CA LEU A 6 16.88 69.99 -21.77
C LEU A 6 16.42 68.58 -21.35
N ARG A 7 17.26 67.58 -21.63
CA ARG A 7 17.14 66.20 -21.15
C ARG A 7 17.59 66.13 -19.69
N VAL A 8 16.84 65.44 -18.85
CA VAL A 8 17.37 64.74 -17.67
C VAL A 8 16.70 63.36 -17.62
N THR A 9 17.47 62.33 -17.96
CA THR A 9 17.16 60.93 -17.70
C THR A 9 17.43 60.65 -16.23
N LEU A 10 16.41 60.22 -15.48
CA LEU A 10 16.58 59.58 -14.18
C LEU A 10 15.94 58.20 -14.26
N ALA A 11 16.79 57.18 -14.24
CA ALA A 11 16.41 55.78 -14.13
C ALA A 11 15.93 55.52 -12.70
N GLY A 12 14.67 55.10 -12.55
CA GLY A 12 14.11 54.58 -11.31
C GLY A 12 13.82 53.10 -11.48
N LEU A 13 14.52 52.27 -10.70
CA LEU A 13 14.40 50.81 -10.70
C LEU A 13 12.97 50.35 -10.39
N LEU A 14 12.44 49.49 -11.25
CA LEU A 14 11.32 48.61 -10.93
C LEU A 14 11.84 47.46 -10.06
N ALA A 15 11.51 47.47 -8.77
CA ALA A 15 11.52 46.26 -7.95
C ALA A 15 10.20 45.54 -8.19
N ALA A 16 10.15 44.69 -9.22
CA ALA A 16 9.10 43.68 -9.34
C ALA A 16 9.45 42.55 -8.36
N ALA A 17 8.77 42.52 -7.22
CA ALA A 17 8.73 41.34 -6.37
C ALA A 17 8.10 40.21 -7.19
N GLY A 18 8.94 39.27 -7.64
CA GLY A 18 8.48 38.06 -8.31
C GLY A 18 7.71 37.21 -7.32
N ALA A 19 6.38 37.19 -7.45
CA ALA A 19 5.58 36.10 -6.94
C ALA A 19 5.93 34.88 -7.79
N THR A 20 6.80 34.01 -7.29
CA THR A 20 6.92 32.64 -7.79
C THR A 20 5.61 31.94 -7.49
N ALA A 21 4.74 31.87 -8.50
CA ALA A 21 3.64 30.93 -8.49
C ALA A 21 4.24 29.54 -8.39
N LEU A 22 4.14 28.92 -7.20
CA LEU A 22 4.31 27.49 -7.05
C LEU A 22 3.24 26.85 -7.94
N THR A 23 3.67 26.30 -9.07
CA THR A 23 2.82 25.47 -9.90
C THR A 23 2.47 24.25 -9.07
N ALA A 24 1.26 24.20 -8.51
CA ALA A 24 0.73 23.00 -7.90
C ALA A 24 0.84 21.87 -8.94
N TRP A 25 1.64 20.84 -8.63
CA TRP A 25 1.67 19.64 -9.44
C TRP A 25 0.27 19.04 -9.47
N PRO A 26 -0.24 18.61 -10.63
CA PRO A 26 -1.43 17.78 -10.63
C PRO A 26 -1.16 16.56 -9.77
N SER A 27 -2.04 16.28 -8.80
CA SER A 27 -2.06 14.99 -8.13
C SER A 27 -2.16 13.91 -9.21
N GLN A 28 -1.07 13.17 -9.40
CA GLN A 28 -1.09 11.89 -10.09
C GLN A 28 -1.02 10.84 -9.00
N ALA A 29 -2.18 10.35 -8.59
CA ALA A 29 -2.25 9.25 -7.65
C ALA A 29 -3.30 8.24 -8.14
N THR A 30 -2.91 7.58 -9.22
CA THR A 30 -3.36 6.25 -9.61
C THR A 30 -2.08 5.56 -10.07
N PRO A 31 -1.81 4.31 -9.68
CA PRO A 31 -0.57 3.66 -10.05
C PRO A 31 -0.36 3.70 -11.58
N PRO A 32 0.82 4.10 -12.10
CA PRO A 32 1.02 4.16 -13.55
C PRO A 32 0.86 2.78 -14.23
N GLY A 33 -0.22 2.54 -14.95
CA GLY A 33 -0.48 1.31 -15.71
C GLY A 33 -1.97 1.02 -15.82
N GLU A 34 -2.37 0.02 -16.62
CA GLU A 34 -3.76 -0.45 -16.67
C GLU A 34 -4.15 -1.32 -15.46
N LYS A 35 -3.16 -1.81 -14.70
CA LYS A 35 -3.35 -2.70 -13.53
C LYS A 35 -2.94 -1.98 -12.26
N THR A 36 -3.84 -1.89 -11.28
CA THR A 36 -3.68 -1.07 -10.08
C THR A 36 -3.49 -1.88 -8.79
N VAL A 37 -3.78 -3.19 -8.81
CA VAL A 37 -3.65 -4.05 -7.62
C VAL A 37 -2.19 -4.27 -7.23
N THR A 38 -1.90 -4.07 -5.94
CA THR A 38 -0.60 -4.34 -5.32
C THR A 38 -0.66 -5.64 -4.52
N ALA A 39 0.44 -6.39 -4.49
CA ALA A 39 0.69 -7.42 -3.48
C ALA A 39 1.88 -7.03 -2.60
N THR A 40 1.70 -6.90 -1.29
CA THR A 40 2.81 -6.79 -0.34
C THR A 40 3.34 -8.19 -0.01
N LEU A 41 4.58 -8.48 -0.41
CA LEU A 41 5.29 -9.71 -0.07
C LEU A 41 6.22 -9.47 1.12
N PHE A 42 5.63 -9.56 2.32
CA PHE A 42 6.27 -9.14 3.56
C PHE A 42 7.35 -10.12 4.03
N GLU A 43 8.58 -9.63 4.17
CA GLU A 43 9.77 -10.38 4.59
C GLU A 43 10.19 -11.51 3.64
N TRP A 44 9.79 -11.43 2.36
CA TRP A 44 10.26 -12.35 1.32
C TRP A 44 11.64 -11.93 0.82
N LYS A 45 12.56 -12.89 0.69
CA LYS A 45 13.83 -12.66 0.00
C LYS A 45 13.61 -12.26 -1.46
N TYR A 46 14.54 -11.48 -2.00
CA TYR A 46 14.38 -10.92 -3.35
C TYR A 46 14.30 -11.99 -4.45
N ASP A 47 15.01 -13.10 -4.31
CA ASP A 47 14.90 -14.24 -5.24
C ASP A 47 13.52 -14.91 -5.20
N ALA A 48 12.93 -15.06 -4.01
CA ALA A 48 11.56 -15.56 -3.84
C ALA A 48 10.51 -14.60 -4.39
N VAL A 49 10.70 -13.27 -4.22
CA VAL A 49 9.85 -12.25 -4.85
C VAL A 49 9.94 -12.33 -6.37
N ALA A 50 11.15 -12.43 -6.94
CA ALA A 50 11.37 -12.57 -8.38
C ALA A 50 10.63 -13.80 -8.96
N GLN A 51 10.67 -14.92 -8.23
CA GLN A 51 9.93 -16.12 -8.59
C GLN A 51 8.42 -15.89 -8.50
N ALA A 52 7.90 -15.32 -7.41
CA ALA A 52 6.48 -15.02 -7.27
C ALA A 52 5.97 -14.07 -8.37
N CYS A 53 6.77 -13.08 -8.78
CA CYS A 53 6.44 -12.22 -9.91
C CYS A 53 6.17 -13.01 -11.19
N THR A 54 6.99 -14.02 -11.49
CA THR A 54 6.87 -14.84 -12.69
C THR A 54 5.78 -15.90 -12.57
N ASP A 55 5.71 -16.58 -11.42
CA ASP A 55 4.87 -17.77 -11.23
C ASP A 55 3.42 -17.41 -10.88
N SER A 56 3.18 -16.30 -10.18
CA SER A 56 1.85 -15.94 -9.65
C SER A 56 1.41 -14.51 -9.99
N LEU A 57 2.20 -13.49 -9.67
CA LEU A 57 1.73 -12.10 -9.71
C LEU A 57 1.48 -11.61 -11.15
N GLY A 58 2.44 -11.82 -12.04
CA GLY A 58 2.32 -11.45 -13.46
C GLY A 58 1.14 -12.17 -14.15
N PRO A 59 1.07 -13.51 -14.09
CA PRO A 59 -0.05 -14.29 -14.63
C PRO A 59 -1.43 -13.91 -14.06
N ALA A 60 -1.53 -13.63 -12.76
CA ALA A 60 -2.79 -13.21 -12.13
C ALA A 60 -3.20 -11.77 -12.48
N GLY A 61 -2.25 -10.95 -12.96
CA GLY A 61 -2.50 -9.58 -13.39
C GLY A 61 -2.35 -8.54 -12.29
N TYR A 62 -1.49 -8.78 -11.29
CA TYR A 62 -1.08 -7.71 -10.38
C TYR A 62 -0.32 -6.62 -11.15
N GLY A 63 -0.52 -5.36 -10.76
CA GLY A 63 0.23 -4.24 -11.29
C GLY A 63 1.55 -4.04 -10.56
N TYR A 64 1.57 -4.33 -9.25
CA TYR A 64 2.68 -4.01 -8.36
C TYR A 64 2.96 -5.13 -7.37
N VAL A 65 4.23 -5.24 -6.98
CA VAL A 65 4.69 -5.90 -5.77
C VAL A 65 5.31 -4.86 -4.84
N GLU A 66 4.90 -4.85 -3.58
CA GLU A 66 5.59 -4.10 -2.52
C GLU A 66 6.51 -5.05 -1.75
N VAL A 67 7.76 -4.64 -1.56
CA VAL A 67 8.79 -5.40 -0.84
C VAL A 67 9.22 -4.70 0.45
N SER A 68 9.53 -5.50 1.48
CA SER A 68 10.04 -5.02 2.76
C SER A 68 11.34 -4.21 2.62
N PRO A 69 11.70 -3.40 3.65
CA PRO A 69 12.81 -2.46 3.58
C PRO A 69 14.13 -3.07 3.09
N ALA A 70 14.74 -2.42 2.10
CA ALA A 70 15.99 -2.88 1.49
C ALA A 70 17.25 -2.34 2.18
N SER A 71 17.10 -1.27 2.97
CA SER A 71 18.18 -0.64 3.69
C SER A 71 18.82 -1.58 4.70
N GLU A 72 20.13 -1.43 4.89
CA GLU A 72 20.84 -2.02 6.02
C GLU A 72 20.17 -1.60 7.32
N HIS A 73 19.88 -2.59 8.16
CA HIS A 73 19.15 -2.40 9.40
C HIS A 73 19.88 -3.11 10.55
N ILE A 74 19.35 -2.99 11.78
CA ILE A 74 19.93 -3.67 12.94
C ILE A 74 19.87 -5.20 12.79
N GLN A 75 20.76 -5.91 13.48
CA GLN A 75 20.69 -7.37 13.56
C GLN A 75 19.59 -7.81 14.54
N GLY A 76 19.03 -8.98 14.30
CA GLY A 76 18.01 -9.63 15.12
C GLY A 76 17.17 -10.56 14.27
N ASP A 77 16.37 -11.43 14.87
CA ASP A 77 15.51 -12.33 14.09
C ASP A 77 14.14 -11.70 13.84
N GLN A 78 13.68 -10.83 14.74
CA GLN A 78 12.37 -10.20 14.72
C GLN A 78 12.14 -9.38 13.45
N TRP A 79 10.91 -9.38 12.93
CA TRP A 79 10.54 -8.67 11.70
C TRP A 79 10.77 -7.16 11.80
N TRP A 80 10.44 -6.55 12.94
CA TRP A 80 10.54 -5.10 13.15
C TRP A 80 11.98 -4.59 13.12
N THR A 81 12.99 -5.47 13.16
CA THR A 81 14.38 -5.06 13.00
C THR A 81 14.66 -4.51 11.60
N SER A 82 13.90 -4.91 10.57
CA SER A 82 13.94 -4.35 9.21
C SER A 82 13.56 -2.86 9.19
N TYR A 83 12.80 -2.41 10.19
CA TYR A 83 12.33 -1.04 10.37
C TYR A 83 13.24 -0.22 11.30
N GLN A 84 14.48 -0.64 11.52
CA GLN A 84 15.47 0.14 12.24
C GLN A 84 16.72 0.32 11.39
N PRO A 85 16.71 1.31 10.47
CA PRO A 85 17.83 1.56 9.58
C PRO A 85 19.11 1.88 10.33
N VAL A 86 20.22 1.40 9.77
CA VAL A 86 21.59 1.67 10.21
C VAL A 86 22.35 2.42 9.12
N SER A 87 22.05 2.15 7.87
CA SER A 87 22.60 2.86 6.72
C SER A 87 21.68 2.70 5.51
N TYR A 88 21.88 3.51 4.47
CA TYR A 88 21.15 3.36 3.22
C TYR A 88 21.84 2.45 2.20
N LYS A 89 22.78 1.60 2.63
CA LYS A 89 23.25 0.48 1.80
C LYS A 89 22.09 -0.48 1.58
N ILE A 90 21.98 -1.05 0.37
CA ILE A 90 21.07 -2.18 0.11
C ILE A 90 21.76 -3.46 0.60
N ALA A 91 21.51 -3.79 1.85
CA ALA A 91 22.18 -4.88 2.57
C ALA A 91 21.34 -5.38 3.75
N GLY A 92 20.02 -5.47 3.57
CA GLY A 92 19.11 -6.05 4.55
C GLY A 92 19.23 -7.58 4.64
N ARG A 93 18.44 -8.18 5.53
CA ARG A 93 18.34 -9.65 5.68
C ARG A 93 17.87 -10.39 4.42
N LEU A 94 17.16 -9.70 3.52
CA LEU A 94 16.43 -10.27 2.40
C LEU A 94 17.28 -10.46 1.13
N GLY A 95 18.46 -9.85 1.10
CA GLY A 95 19.38 -9.93 -0.02
C GLY A 95 20.29 -8.71 -0.09
N ASP A 96 21.26 -8.79 -0.97
CA ASP A 96 22.15 -7.69 -1.33
C ASP A 96 21.61 -6.87 -2.51
N ARG A 97 22.36 -5.84 -2.90
CA ARG A 97 22.03 -4.98 -4.04
C ARG A 97 21.82 -5.74 -5.35
N ASP A 98 22.64 -6.75 -5.62
CA ASP A 98 22.59 -7.49 -6.89
C ASP A 98 21.31 -8.35 -6.97
N SER A 99 20.97 -9.04 -5.88
CA SER A 99 19.71 -9.79 -5.78
C SER A 99 18.48 -8.87 -5.81
N PHE A 100 18.55 -7.68 -5.21
CA PHE A 100 17.49 -6.67 -5.32
C PHE A 100 17.30 -6.21 -6.78
N ALA A 101 18.37 -5.85 -7.48
CA ALA A 101 18.30 -5.43 -8.88
C ALA A 101 17.75 -6.55 -9.79
N SER A 102 18.20 -7.79 -9.59
CA SER A 102 17.72 -8.97 -10.30
C SER A 102 16.22 -9.22 -10.08
N MET A 103 15.73 -8.99 -8.86
CA MET A 103 14.31 -9.07 -8.52
C MET A 103 13.48 -8.02 -9.26
N VAL A 104 13.95 -6.76 -9.30
CA VAL A 104 13.29 -5.71 -10.07
C VAL A 104 13.20 -6.08 -11.55
N GLU A 105 14.31 -6.51 -12.16
CA GLU A 105 14.33 -6.92 -13.58
C GLU A 105 13.38 -8.09 -13.87
N SER A 106 13.35 -9.08 -12.98
CA SER A 106 12.47 -10.25 -13.12
C SER A 106 10.99 -9.87 -13.00
N CYS A 107 10.65 -9.01 -12.04
CA CYS A 107 9.28 -8.52 -11.88
C CYS A 107 8.84 -7.68 -13.09
N HIS A 108 9.68 -6.77 -13.57
CA HIS A 108 9.41 -6.00 -14.79
C HIS A 108 9.21 -6.91 -16.01
N SER A 109 10.01 -7.95 -16.15
CA SER A 109 9.86 -8.95 -17.23
C SER A 109 8.54 -9.71 -17.16
N ALA A 110 7.99 -9.89 -15.96
CA ALA A 110 6.66 -10.44 -15.73
C ALA A 110 5.51 -9.40 -15.83
N GLY A 111 5.84 -8.13 -16.13
CA GLY A 111 4.87 -7.04 -16.22
C GLY A 111 4.41 -6.49 -14.87
N VAL A 112 5.15 -6.77 -13.78
CA VAL A 112 4.86 -6.34 -12.41
C VAL A 112 5.86 -5.27 -11.99
N LYS A 113 5.36 -4.13 -11.53
CA LYS A 113 6.16 -3.02 -11.01
C LYS A 113 6.57 -3.24 -9.57
N VAL A 114 7.63 -2.59 -9.10
CA VAL A 114 8.16 -2.76 -7.74
C VAL A 114 7.99 -1.49 -6.92
N VAL A 115 7.36 -1.60 -5.75
CA VAL A 115 7.30 -0.57 -4.71
C VAL A 115 8.23 -0.97 -3.57
N ALA A 116 9.15 -0.09 -3.18
CA ALA A 116 10.02 -0.33 -2.03
C ALA A 116 9.43 0.32 -0.76
N ASP A 117 9.39 -0.42 0.34
CA ASP A 117 9.13 0.15 1.66
C ASP A 117 10.35 0.97 2.13
N ALA A 118 10.13 2.26 2.35
CA ALA A 118 11.17 3.25 2.59
C ALA A 118 11.05 3.84 4.00
N VAL A 119 11.97 3.42 4.89
CA VAL A 119 12.06 3.90 6.26
C VAL A 119 12.96 5.14 6.31
N ILE A 120 12.33 6.31 6.33
CA ILE A 120 13.01 7.61 6.20
C ILE A 120 12.69 8.61 7.32
N ASN A 121 11.80 8.25 8.26
CA ASN A 121 11.50 9.06 9.44
C ASN A 121 12.62 9.02 10.47
N HIS A 122 13.19 7.85 10.70
CA HIS A 122 14.06 7.57 11.84
C HIS A 122 15.19 6.62 11.46
N MET A 123 16.15 6.50 12.37
CA MET A 123 17.18 5.48 12.39
C MET A 123 17.03 4.59 13.65
N SER A 124 17.89 3.60 13.83
CA SER A 124 17.81 2.65 14.95
C SER A 124 17.85 3.27 16.36
N SER A 125 17.21 2.64 17.36
CA SER A 125 17.19 3.16 18.74
C SER A 125 18.44 2.86 19.58
N GLY A 126 19.45 2.18 19.02
CA GLY A 126 20.58 1.63 19.76
C GLY A 126 21.96 1.87 19.14
N SER A 127 22.91 1.02 19.50
CA SER A 127 24.27 1.00 18.94
C SER A 127 24.65 -0.43 18.60
N GLY A 128 25.47 -0.63 17.57
CA GLY A 128 25.85 -1.97 17.17
C GLY A 128 26.50 -2.03 15.80
N THR A 129 26.26 -3.14 15.11
CA THR A 129 26.68 -3.35 13.73
C THR A 129 25.46 -3.79 12.92
N GLY A 130 25.20 -3.11 11.81
CA GLY A 130 24.09 -3.44 10.92
C GLY A 130 24.32 -4.75 10.16
N THR A 131 23.29 -5.21 9.46
CA THR A 131 23.33 -6.40 8.60
C THR A 131 24.36 -6.29 7.47
N GLY A 132 24.68 -5.08 7.02
CA GLY A 132 25.69 -4.74 6.02
C GLY A 132 27.06 -4.40 6.59
N GLY A 133 27.30 -4.66 7.87
CA GLY A 133 28.59 -4.47 8.55
C GLY A 133 28.91 -3.05 8.99
N THR A 134 27.98 -2.10 8.89
CA THR A 134 28.19 -0.72 9.34
C THR A 134 28.11 -0.65 10.86
N ALA A 135 29.19 -0.18 11.51
CA ALA A 135 29.15 0.16 12.93
C ALA A 135 28.41 1.50 13.13
N TYR A 136 27.55 1.58 14.13
CA TYR A 136 26.72 2.76 14.41
C TYR A 136 26.51 2.96 15.91
N THR A 137 26.18 4.19 16.30
CA THR A 137 25.60 4.50 17.61
C THR A 137 24.31 5.28 17.46
N LYS A 138 23.55 5.43 18.54
CA LYS A 138 22.32 6.23 18.50
C LYS A 138 22.73 7.68 18.20
N TYR A 139 22.25 8.21 17.06
CA TYR A 139 22.60 9.52 16.48
C TYR A 139 23.98 9.65 15.81
N ASP A 140 24.72 8.56 15.56
CA ASP A 140 25.91 8.59 14.70
C ASP A 140 25.92 7.39 13.75
N TYR A 141 25.62 7.68 12.48
CA TYR A 141 25.49 6.73 11.38
C TYR A 141 26.51 7.12 10.30
N PRO A 142 27.73 6.56 10.36
CA PRO A 142 28.85 7.03 9.56
C PRO A 142 28.56 7.10 8.06
N GLY A 143 28.75 8.28 7.49
CA GLY A 143 28.53 8.55 6.07
C GLY A 143 27.11 9.02 5.72
N TYR A 144 26.17 9.03 6.67
CA TYR A 144 24.78 9.43 6.43
C TYR A 144 24.32 10.55 7.37
N PHE A 145 24.31 10.31 8.69
CA PHE A 145 23.73 11.22 9.68
C PHE A 145 24.54 11.26 10.97
N GLN A 146 24.63 12.44 11.58
CA GLN A 146 25.24 12.69 12.90
C GLN A 146 24.26 13.44 13.80
N ASP A 147 24.62 13.71 15.05
CA ASP A 147 23.72 14.25 16.09
C ASP A 147 22.89 15.47 15.65
N GLN A 148 23.48 16.38 14.86
CA GLN A 148 22.79 17.57 14.35
C GLN A 148 21.69 17.31 13.31
N ASP A 149 21.66 16.10 12.73
CA ASP A 149 20.73 15.71 11.66
C ASP A 149 19.43 15.11 12.21
N PHE A 150 19.26 15.15 13.53
CA PHE A 150 18.10 14.60 14.22
C PHE A 150 17.43 15.65 15.11
N HIS A 151 16.12 15.50 15.32
CA HIS A 151 15.35 16.44 16.13
C HIS A 151 15.81 16.48 17.60
N GLY A 152 15.72 17.66 18.22
CA GLY A 152 16.17 17.86 19.60
C GLY A 152 15.35 17.12 20.67
N CYS A 153 14.11 16.71 20.37
CA CYS A 153 13.25 16.01 21.32
C CYS A 153 13.60 14.51 21.39
N ARG A 154 14.40 14.12 22.39
CA ARG A 154 14.91 12.73 22.56
C ARG A 154 14.09 11.89 23.53
N LYS A 155 12.78 12.09 23.55
CA LYS A 155 11.84 11.33 24.38
C LYS A 155 10.82 10.63 23.49
N ASP A 156 10.19 9.59 24.02
CA ASP A 156 9.11 8.92 23.32
C ASP A 156 7.92 9.87 23.09
N ILE A 157 7.30 9.77 21.91
CA ILE A 157 6.00 10.39 21.62
C ILE A 157 5.00 9.94 22.69
N SER A 158 4.26 10.89 23.23
CA SER A 158 3.37 10.67 24.38
C SER A 158 1.99 11.30 24.22
N ASP A 159 1.83 12.29 23.34
CA ASP A 159 0.58 13.01 23.10
C ASP A 159 0.30 13.16 21.60
N TYR A 160 -0.56 12.29 21.06
CA TYR A 160 -0.98 12.38 19.66
C TYR A 160 -1.93 13.57 19.36
N GLY A 161 -2.36 14.30 20.40
CA GLY A 161 -3.05 15.59 20.27
C GLY A 161 -2.09 16.78 20.06
N ASP A 162 -0.78 16.57 20.21
CA ASP A 162 0.26 17.57 19.96
C ASP A 162 1.06 17.20 18.70
N ARG A 163 0.98 18.03 17.66
CA ARG A 163 1.70 17.82 16.40
C ARG A 163 3.20 17.81 16.60
N ASP A 164 3.72 18.70 17.43
CA ASP A 164 5.17 18.82 17.66
C ASP A 164 5.69 17.55 18.34
N ASP A 165 4.93 16.99 19.28
CA ASP A 165 5.27 15.70 19.91
C ASP A 165 5.23 14.56 18.88
N VAL A 166 4.24 14.51 17.99
CA VAL A 166 4.10 13.44 16.98
C VAL A 166 5.20 13.46 15.92
N GLN A 167 5.66 14.66 15.50
CA GLN A 167 6.52 14.82 14.32
C GLN A 167 7.98 15.14 14.62
N ASN A 168 8.31 15.52 15.87
CA ASN A 168 9.66 15.93 16.23
C ASN A 168 10.25 15.15 17.42
N CYS A 169 9.52 14.21 18.02
CA CYS A 169 9.98 13.34 19.11
C CYS A 169 10.08 11.88 18.67
N GLU A 170 10.72 11.03 19.48
CA GLU A 170 11.08 9.67 19.08
C GLU A 170 9.89 8.72 19.07
N LEU A 171 9.58 8.13 17.92
CA LEU A 171 8.66 7.00 17.84
C LEU A 171 9.30 5.78 18.53
N VAL A 172 8.82 5.42 19.73
CA VAL A 172 9.32 4.27 20.53
C VAL A 172 10.85 4.21 20.68
N GLY A 173 11.47 5.37 20.87
CA GLY A 173 12.91 5.53 21.10
C GLY A 173 13.77 5.44 19.85
N LEU A 174 13.17 5.41 18.65
CA LEU A 174 13.86 5.45 17.37
C LEU A 174 14.45 6.85 17.13
N ALA A 175 15.67 6.91 16.61
CA ALA A 175 16.39 8.16 16.45
C ALA A 175 15.76 9.01 15.34
N ASP A 176 15.00 10.03 15.72
CA ASP A 176 14.10 10.79 14.86
C ASP A 176 14.83 11.84 14.00
N LEU A 177 14.81 11.68 12.67
CA LEU A 177 15.56 12.52 11.74
C LEU A 177 14.90 13.90 11.62
N ASP A 178 15.72 14.97 11.60
CA ASP A 178 15.23 16.32 11.33
C ASP A 178 14.95 16.48 9.83
N THR A 179 13.79 15.99 9.40
CA THR A 179 13.35 16.07 8.01
C THR A 179 13.04 17.50 7.57
N GLY A 180 13.07 18.49 8.47
CA GLY A 180 13.09 19.92 8.18
C GLY A 180 14.41 20.41 7.57
N SER A 181 15.51 19.72 7.84
CA SER A 181 16.86 20.06 7.38
C SER A 181 17.08 19.75 5.90
N ASP A 182 17.59 20.73 5.14
CA ASP A 182 17.92 20.52 3.72
C ASP A 182 18.98 19.43 3.51
N ALA A 183 19.92 19.28 4.45
CA ALA A 183 20.94 18.24 4.40
C ALA A 183 20.31 16.85 4.56
N VAL A 184 19.43 16.67 5.56
CA VAL A 184 18.72 15.41 5.79
C VAL A 184 17.87 15.04 4.58
N ARG A 185 17.06 15.98 4.07
CA ARG A 185 16.24 15.75 2.88
C ARG A 185 17.07 15.36 1.66
N THR A 186 18.24 15.96 1.50
CA THR A 186 19.16 15.65 0.39
C THR A 186 19.73 14.24 0.51
N THR A 187 20.13 13.82 1.71
CA THR A 187 20.61 12.46 1.97
C THR A 187 19.51 11.42 1.72
N ILE A 188 18.29 11.67 2.18
CA ILE A 188 17.15 10.79 1.94
C ILE A 188 16.83 10.71 0.43
N ALA A 189 16.74 11.85 -0.25
CA ALA A 189 16.45 11.88 -1.68
C ALA A 189 17.52 11.15 -2.50
N ALA A 190 18.78 11.18 -2.08
CA ALA A 190 19.85 10.41 -2.71
C ALA A 190 19.66 8.90 -2.55
N TYR A 191 19.25 8.43 -1.36
CA TYR A 191 18.90 7.02 -1.12
C TYR A 191 17.72 6.57 -1.99
N LEU A 192 16.63 7.35 -2.01
CA LEU A 192 15.47 7.01 -2.83
C LEU A 192 15.81 7.03 -4.32
N SER A 193 16.64 7.99 -4.77
CA SER A 193 17.12 8.03 -6.15
C SER A 193 18.02 6.85 -6.50
N ASP A 194 18.79 6.32 -5.54
CA ASP A 194 19.57 5.10 -5.71
C ASP A 194 18.67 3.88 -5.94
N LEU A 195 17.58 3.74 -5.18
CA LEU A 195 16.57 2.70 -5.42
C LEU A 195 15.88 2.87 -6.78
N ARG A 196 15.53 4.10 -7.18
CA ARG A 196 15.00 4.38 -8.53
C ARG A 196 15.98 3.96 -9.62
N SER A 197 17.28 4.16 -9.41
CA SER A 197 18.32 3.77 -10.39
C SER A 197 18.40 2.26 -10.62
N LEU A 198 17.91 1.46 -9.67
CA LEU A 198 17.77 0.01 -9.79
C LEU A 198 16.43 -0.44 -10.41
N GLY A 199 15.55 0.52 -10.73
CA GLY A 199 14.28 0.29 -11.42
C GLY A 199 13.04 0.27 -10.53
N VAL A 200 13.14 0.49 -9.23
CA VAL A 200 11.99 0.54 -8.29
C VAL A 200 10.96 1.58 -8.74
N ASP A 201 9.73 1.23 -9.08
CA ASP A 201 8.72 2.14 -9.65
C ASP A 201 8.11 3.15 -8.67
N GLY A 202 8.29 2.95 -7.37
CA GLY A 202 7.74 3.83 -6.34
C GLY A 202 8.06 3.41 -4.92
N PHE A 203 7.51 4.14 -3.96
CA PHE A 203 7.78 3.98 -2.55
C PHE A 203 6.52 3.92 -1.70
N ARG A 204 6.53 3.03 -0.72
CA ARG A 204 5.69 3.13 0.47
C ARG A 204 6.51 3.85 1.54
N ILE A 205 6.07 5.01 1.97
CA ILE A 205 6.78 5.83 2.96
C ILE A 205 6.32 5.41 4.34
N ASP A 206 7.21 4.71 5.05
CA ASP A 206 7.00 4.27 6.43
C ASP A 206 6.87 5.46 7.38
N ALA A 207 6.00 5.31 8.38
CA ALA A 207 5.80 6.28 9.45
C ALA A 207 5.56 7.72 8.92
N ALA A 208 4.92 7.90 7.76
CA ALA A 208 4.75 9.20 7.12
C ALA A 208 4.04 10.23 8.02
N LYS A 209 3.14 9.77 8.90
CA LYS A 209 2.51 10.60 9.94
C LYS A 209 3.51 11.36 10.83
N HIS A 210 4.65 10.75 11.08
CA HIS A 210 5.71 11.24 11.97
C HIS A 210 6.66 12.22 11.28
N MET A 211 6.47 12.49 9.99
CA MET A 211 7.14 13.58 9.26
C MET A 211 6.11 14.61 8.81
N ALA A 212 6.49 15.89 8.73
CA ALA A 212 5.59 16.89 8.16
C ALA A 212 5.37 16.63 6.66
N ALA A 213 4.13 16.77 6.17
CA ALA A 213 3.81 16.51 4.77
C ALA A 213 4.64 17.38 3.80
N ASP A 214 4.93 18.63 4.19
CA ASP A 214 5.81 19.54 3.44
C ASP A 214 7.26 19.04 3.35
N ASP A 215 7.75 18.35 4.38
CA ASP A 215 9.10 17.77 4.40
C ASP A 215 9.20 16.58 3.45
N ILE A 216 8.18 15.71 3.48
CA ILE A 216 8.04 14.60 2.53
C ILE A 216 7.95 15.13 1.09
N ALA A 217 7.15 16.18 0.86
CA ALA A 217 7.06 16.83 -0.44
C ALA A 217 8.41 17.44 -0.89
N ALA A 218 9.17 18.03 0.03
CA ALA A 218 10.48 18.59 -0.24
C ALA A 218 11.53 17.52 -0.55
N ILE A 219 11.48 16.35 0.10
CA ILE A 219 12.30 15.17 -0.24
C ILE A 219 11.95 14.72 -1.66
N LYS A 220 10.66 14.52 -1.94
CA LYS A 220 10.17 14.10 -3.26
C LYS A 220 10.61 15.07 -4.36
N GLY A 221 10.54 16.38 -4.10
CA GLY A 221 10.94 17.44 -5.04
C GLY A 221 12.44 17.54 -5.33
N LYS A 222 13.30 16.85 -4.55
CA LYS A 222 14.74 16.74 -4.82
C LYS A 222 15.09 15.60 -5.77
N MET A 223 14.14 14.72 -6.08
CA MET A 223 14.34 13.59 -6.99
C MET A 223 13.99 13.99 -8.42
N ASP A 224 14.81 13.55 -9.38
CA ASP A 224 14.54 13.79 -10.81
C ASP A 224 13.32 12.97 -11.30
N ASP A 225 13.16 11.75 -10.79
CA ASP A 225 12.06 10.84 -11.08
C ASP A 225 11.58 10.18 -9.77
N PRO A 226 10.60 10.78 -9.07
CA PRO A 226 10.16 10.25 -7.78
C PRO A 226 9.32 8.96 -7.89
N GLY A 227 8.81 8.60 -9.08
CA GLY A 227 7.89 7.47 -9.23
C GLY A 227 6.58 7.62 -8.45
N TYR A 228 5.92 6.49 -8.20
CA TYR A 228 4.69 6.39 -7.40
C TYR A 228 4.99 6.50 -5.89
N TRP A 229 4.13 7.16 -5.11
CA TRP A 229 4.29 7.31 -3.67
C TRP A 229 2.99 6.99 -2.96
N VAL A 230 3.09 6.26 -1.85
CA VAL A 230 2.02 6.05 -0.89
C VAL A 230 2.55 6.20 0.53
N GLY A 231 1.87 6.95 1.38
CA GLY A 231 2.29 7.21 2.75
C GLY A 231 1.52 6.39 3.79
N GLU A 232 2.23 5.91 4.80
CA GLU A 232 1.61 5.37 6.01
C GLU A 232 1.18 6.50 6.95
N VAL A 233 -0.11 6.84 6.95
CA VAL A 233 -0.67 7.82 7.88
C VAL A 233 -1.87 7.23 8.59
N ILE A 234 -1.63 6.68 9.78
CA ILE A 234 -2.68 6.05 10.59
C ILE A 234 -3.60 7.14 11.15
N HIS A 235 -4.86 7.13 10.73
CA HIS A 235 -5.90 8.01 11.27
C HIS A 235 -6.18 7.71 12.74
N GLY A 236 -6.13 8.74 13.58
CA GLY A 236 -6.65 8.72 14.94
C GLY A 236 -7.67 9.82 15.17
N GLY A 237 -8.82 9.46 15.75
CA GLY A 237 -9.91 10.42 15.99
C GLY A 237 -9.50 11.49 17.00
N GLY A 238 -9.47 12.75 16.56
CA GLY A 238 -9.09 13.89 17.40
C GLY A 238 -7.58 14.11 17.54
N GLU A 239 -6.76 13.34 16.82
CA GLU A 239 -5.30 13.53 16.79
C GLU A 239 -4.90 14.70 15.89
N ALA A 240 -3.72 15.28 16.14
CA ALA A 240 -3.29 16.53 15.51
C ALA A 240 -2.87 16.38 14.04
N VAL A 241 -2.50 15.18 13.61
CA VAL A 241 -2.02 14.85 12.25
C VAL A 241 -3.02 13.90 11.60
N GLN A 242 -3.51 14.27 10.42
CA GLN A 242 -4.57 13.56 9.71
C GLN A 242 -4.13 13.11 8.30
N PRO A 243 -4.63 11.97 7.79
CA PRO A 243 -4.27 11.44 6.46
C PRO A 243 -4.49 12.41 5.31
N GLU A 244 -5.55 13.22 5.39
CA GLU A 244 -5.96 14.16 4.34
C GLU A 244 -4.83 15.15 3.97
N GLU A 245 -3.95 15.47 4.93
CA GLU A 245 -2.80 16.38 4.75
C GLU A 245 -1.76 15.84 3.75
N TYR A 246 -1.70 14.53 3.53
CA TYR A 246 -0.66 13.87 2.76
C TYR A 246 -1.09 13.53 1.32
N THR A 247 -2.37 13.71 1.00
CA THR A 247 -2.93 13.42 -0.34
C THR A 247 -2.36 14.29 -1.47
N GLY A 248 -1.73 15.42 -1.13
CA GLY A 248 -0.97 16.25 -2.08
C GLY A 248 0.42 15.70 -2.42
N VAL A 249 0.93 14.75 -1.64
CA VAL A 249 2.27 14.15 -1.79
C VAL A 249 2.19 12.82 -2.53
N GLY A 250 1.18 12.00 -2.25
CA GLY A 250 0.94 10.70 -2.86
C GLY A 250 -0.37 10.10 -2.37
N ASP A 251 -0.59 8.82 -2.68
CA ASP A 251 -1.66 8.03 -2.06
C ASP A 251 -1.40 7.88 -0.55
N VAL A 252 -2.41 7.46 0.20
CA VAL A 252 -2.28 7.17 1.62
C VAL A 252 -2.93 5.83 1.93
N ASP A 253 -2.25 5.03 2.76
CA ASP A 253 -2.80 3.82 3.35
C ASP A 253 -4.05 4.15 4.19
N GLU A 254 -5.23 3.70 3.74
CA GLU A 254 -6.50 4.03 4.37
C GLU A 254 -6.84 3.03 5.50
N PHE A 255 -6.18 3.20 6.66
CA PHE A 255 -6.32 2.32 7.84
C PHE A 255 -7.77 2.18 8.33
N ARG A 256 -8.64 3.19 8.13
CA ARG A 256 -10.05 3.10 8.52
C ARG A 256 -10.79 2.02 7.71
N TYR A 257 -10.30 1.68 6.52
CA TYR A 257 -10.87 0.66 5.65
C TYR A 257 -10.77 -0.73 6.27
N GLY A 258 -9.57 -1.18 6.66
CA GLY A 258 -9.37 -2.49 7.27
C GLY A 258 -10.15 -2.68 8.59
N GLY A 259 -10.18 -1.65 9.43
CA GLY A 259 -10.98 -1.66 10.66
C GLY A 259 -12.50 -1.72 10.42
N HIS A 260 -12.99 -1.07 9.35
CA HIS A 260 -14.38 -1.16 8.93
C HIS A 260 -14.72 -2.57 8.41
N LEU A 261 -13.86 -3.16 7.57
CA LEU A 261 -14.05 -4.53 7.09
C LEU A 261 -14.08 -5.53 8.25
N LYS A 262 -13.15 -5.43 9.20
CA LYS A 262 -13.17 -6.27 10.40
C LYS A 262 -14.51 -6.21 11.12
N SER A 263 -14.99 -5.00 11.39
CA SER A 263 -16.26 -4.79 12.08
C SER A 263 -17.43 -5.40 11.32
N ALA A 264 -17.48 -5.24 10.00
CA ALA A 264 -18.53 -5.81 9.15
C ALA A 264 -18.51 -7.35 9.15
N PHE A 265 -17.34 -7.96 8.95
CA PHE A 265 -17.21 -9.42 8.77
C PHE A 265 -17.22 -10.22 10.09
N GLN A 266 -16.92 -9.61 11.25
CA GLN A 266 -16.93 -10.27 12.58
C GLN A 266 -18.20 -10.03 13.42
N GLY A 267 -19.24 -9.39 12.87
CA GLY A 267 -20.54 -9.32 13.54
C GLY A 267 -21.41 -8.11 13.23
N GLY A 268 -20.86 -7.07 12.59
CA GLY A 268 -21.62 -5.88 12.19
C GLY A 268 -22.58 -6.12 11.02
N GLY A 269 -22.34 -7.17 10.22
CA GLY A 269 -23.05 -7.38 8.96
C GLY A 269 -22.34 -6.68 7.80
N ILE A 270 -22.38 -7.29 6.62
CA ILE A 270 -21.71 -6.80 5.42
C ILE A 270 -22.61 -5.97 4.50
N SER A 271 -23.91 -5.85 4.81
CA SER A 271 -24.85 -4.98 4.08
C SER A 271 -24.46 -3.50 4.11
N GLY A 272 -23.80 -3.04 5.19
CA GLY A 272 -23.31 -1.66 5.30
C GLY A 272 -22.14 -1.32 4.38
N LEU A 273 -21.53 -2.32 3.73
CA LEU A 273 -20.37 -2.10 2.86
C LEU A 273 -20.70 -1.38 1.54
N GLN A 274 -21.97 -1.15 1.22
CA GLN A 274 -22.35 -0.28 0.10
C GLN A 274 -21.72 1.12 0.23
N GLY A 275 -21.67 1.64 1.46
CA GLY A 275 -21.06 2.94 1.80
C GLY A 275 -19.63 2.81 2.33
N VAL A 276 -18.85 1.82 1.89
CA VAL A 276 -17.52 1.56 2.48
C VAL A 276 -16.57 2.77 2.43
N ALA A 277 -16.73 3.65 1.43
CA ALA A 277 -15.95 4.87 1.24
C ALA A 277 -16.34 6.02 2.20
N ASP A 278 -17.50 5.94 2.86
CA ASP A 278 -18.00 7.05 3.68
C ASP A 278 -17.03 7.35 4.84
N GLY A 279 -16.75 8.65 5.00
CA GLY A 279 -15.85 9.17 6.04
C GLY A 279 -14.36 8.81 5.84
N LYS A 280 -13.95 8.46 4.62
CA LYS A 280 -12.56 8.12 4.27
C LYS A 280 -12.01 9.07 3.22
N LEU A 281 -10.75 8.88 2.85
CA LEU A 281 -10.11 9.63 1.76
C LEU A 281 -10.85 9.45 0.43
N ALA A 282 -10.67 10.40 -0.48
CA ALA A 282 -11.12 10.25 -1.85
C ALA A 282 -10.52 8.98 -2.47
N SER A 283 -11.30 8.26 -3.28
CA SER A 283 -10.88 6.99 -3.90
C SER A 283 -9.53 7.09 -4.60
N ALA A 284 -9.32 8.16 -5.38
CA ALA A 284 -8.07 8.43 -6.11
C ALA A 284 -6.90 8.90 -5.22
N SER A 285 -6.97 8.72 -3.92
CA SER A 285 -5.88 9.04 -2.98
C SER A 285 -5.75 7.98 -1.88
N ALA A 286 -6.51 6.89 -1.97
CA ALA A 286 -6.63 5.88 -0.93
C ALA A 286 -6.07 4.55 -1.43
N ARG A 287 -5.08 4.02 -0.73
CA ARG A 287 -4.69 2.61 -0.88
C ARG A 287 -5.39 1.79 0.19
N THR A 288 -6.18 0.82 -0.25
CA THR A 288 -7.00 -0.03 0.63
C THR A 288 -6.33 -1.37 0.86
N PHE A 289 -6.48 -1.90 2.07
CA PHE A 289 -5.99 -3.23 2.44
C PHE A 289 -6.94 -3.84 3.48
N VAL A 290 -7.03 -5.18 3.51
CA VAL A 290 -7.75 -5.87 4.58
C VAL A 290 -6.93 -5.83 5.87
N ASP A 291 -5.62 -6.02 5.74
CA ASP A 291 -4.62 -6.04 6.80
C ASP A 291 -3.24 -5.64 6.26
N ASN A 292 -2.33 -5.33 7.18
CA ASN A 292 -0.89 -5.25 6.92
C ASN A 292 -0.13 -5.94 8.06
N TRP A 293 1.20 -5.94 7.99
CA TRP A 293 2.03 -6.65 8.96
C TRP A 293 1.86 -6.12 10.41
N ASP A 294 1.56 -4.84 10.59
CA ASP A 294 1.31 -4.24 11.91
C ASP A 294 -0.10 -4.56 12.43
N THR A 295 -1.13 -4.31 11.61
CA THR A 295 -2.52 -4.42 12.04
C THR A 295 -2.96 -5.86 12.25
N GLU A 296 -2.34 -6.81 11.53
CA GLU A 296 -2.56 -8.23 11.79
C GLU A 296 -2.02 -8.66 13.16
N ARG A 297 -0.91 -8.03 13.60
CA ARG A 297 -0.22 -8.34 14.86
C ARG A 297 -0.82 -7.64 16.06
N ASN A 298 -1.37 -6.44 15.89
CA ASN A 298 -1.98 -5.66 16.96
C ASN A 298 -3.50 -5.90 17.12
N GLY A 299 -4.10 -6.65 16.19
CA GLY A 299 -5.52 -7.03 16.25
C GLY A 299 -6.47 -5.92 15.82
N SER A 300 -6.02 -4.91 15.08
CA SER A 300 -6.91 -3.84 14.56
C SER A 300 -7.69 -4.25 13.31
N THR A 301 -7.20 -5.24 12.55
CA THR A 301 -7.83 -5.72 11.32
C THR A 301 -8.19 -7.22 11.39
N LEU A 302 -8.80 -7.73 10.32
CA LEU A 302 -8.85 -9.17 10.05
C LEU A 302 -7.43 -9.67 9.73
N THR A 303 -7.24 -10.99 9.72
CA THR A 303 -5.97 -11.64 9.37
C THR A 303 -6.26 -13.01 8.75
N TYR A 304 -5.24 -13.67 8.20
CA TYR A 304 -5.35 -15.06 7.76
C TYR A 304 -5.95 -16.02 8.83
N LYS A 305 -5.83 -15.69 10.13
CA LYS A 305 -6.38 -16.48 11.25
C LYS A 305 -7.92 -16.44 11.31
N ASP A 306 -8.56 -15.49 10.63
CA ASP A 306 -10.01 -15.37 10.54
C ASP A 306 -10.63 -16.24 9.43
N GLY A 307 -9.80 -17.02 8.72
CA GLY A 307 -10.23 -18.02 7.74
C GLY A 307 -11.05 -17.40 6.62
N ALA A 308 -12.23 -17.97 6.35
CA ALA A 308 -13.06 -17.53 5.24
C ALA A 308 -13.50 -16.06 5.32
N ALA A 309 -13.68 -15.50 6.53
CA ALA A 309 -14.03 -14.08 6.67
C ALA A 309 -12.93 -13.17 6.09
N TYR A 310 -11.65 -13.54 6.27
CA TYR A 310 -10.51 -12.83 5.71
C TYR A 310 -10.45 -12.93 4.18
N THR A 311 -10.67 -14.12 3.63
CA THR A 311 -10.73 -14.32 2.17
C THR A 311 -11.88 -13.50 1.56
N LEU A 312 -13.08 -13.54 2.16
CA LEU A 312 -14.23 -12.78 1.66
C LEU A 312 -14.04 -11.26 1.78
N ALA A 313 -13.34 -10.79 2.81
CA ALA A 313 -12.97 -9.37 2.91
C ALA A 313 -12.03 -8.93 1.78
N ASN A 314 -11.08 -9.78 1.38
CA ASN A 314 -10.22 -9.52 0.23
C ASN A 314 -11.01 -9.57 -1.09
N VAL A 315 -11.94 -10.53 -1.24
CA VAL A 315 -12.86 -10.58 -2.39
C VAL A 315 -13.66 -9.27 -2.50
N PHE A 316 -14.21 -8.78 -1.38
CA PHE A 316 -14.92 -7.51 -1.37
C PHE A 316 -14.00 -6.33 -1.76
N MET A 317 -12.80 -6.26 -1.20
CA MET A 317 -11.82 -5.21 -1.51
C MET A 317 -11.47 -5.17 -2.99
N LEU A 318 -11.23 -6.33 -3.61
CA LEU A 318 -10.90 -6.43 -5.04
C LEU A 318 -12.11 -6.14 -5.94
N ALA A 319 -13.33 -6.43 -5.49
CA ALA A 319 -14.55 -6.12 -6.23
C ALA A 319 -14.98 -4.64 -6.15
N SER A 320 -14.71 -3.99 -5.01
CA SER A 320 -15.07 -2.60 -4.75
C SER A 320 -14.35 -1.63 -5.70
N PRO A 321 -15.01 -0.55 -6.18
CA PRO A 321 -14.35 0.52 -6.95
C PRO A 321 -13.58 1.52 -6.07
N TYR A 322 -13.58 1.34 -4.74
CA TYR A 322 -12.97 2.29 -3.80
C TYR A 322 -11.50 1.99 -3.56
N GLY A 323 -10.64 2.97 -3.86
CA GLY A 323 -9.21 2.94 -3.63
C GLY A 323 -8.43 2.03 -4.57
N SER A 324 -7.12 1.96 -4.34
CA SER A 324 -6.22 0.99 -4.96
C SER A 324 -6.02 -0.22 -4.02
N PRO A 325 -6.42 -1.44 -4.39
CA PRO A 325 -6.28 -2.61 -3.52
C PRO A 325 -4.82 -3.04 -3.32
N ASN A 326 -4.46 -3.32 -2.06
CA ASN A 326 -3.20 -3.95 -1.67
C ASN A 326 -3.49 -5.26 -0.91
N VAL A 327 -3.10 -6.38 -1.50
CA VAL A 327 -3.23 -7.72 -0.90
C VAL A 327 -1.97 -8.01 -0.09
N PHE A 328 -2.13 -8.12 1.23
CA PHE A 328 -1.04 -8.49 2.12
C PHE A 328 -0.76 -10.01 2.07
N SER A 329 0.51 -10.39 1.97
CA SER A 329 0.95 -11.78 1.97
C SER A 329 2.22 -11.94 2.79
N GLY A 330 2.05 -12.25 4.07
CA GLY A 330 3.13 -12.57 5.01
C GLY A 330 3.25 -14.06 5.32
N TYR A 331 3.46 -14.37 6.59
CA TYR A 331 3.69 -15.71 7.11
C TYR A 331 2.94 -15.93 8.42
N GLU A 332 2.73 -17.18 8.79
CA GLU A 332 2.07 -17.58 10.01
C GLU A 332 2.96 -17.33 11.24
N TRP A 333 2.35 -16.84 12.32
CA TRP A 333 3.06 -16.56 13.57
C TRP A 333 2.18 -16.78 14.80
N SER A 334 2.80 -17.19 15.90
CA SER A 334 2.20 -17.29 17.23
C SER A 334 2.68 -16.20 18.18
N ASP A 335 3.91 -15.73 17.99
CA ASP A 335 4.47 -14.55 18.64
C ASP A 335 4.39 -13.35 17.69
N LYS A 336 3.86 -12.22 18.18
CA LYS A 336 3.74 -10.99 17.40
C LYS A 336 5.09 -10.45 16.92
N ASP A 337 6.18 -10.75 17.62
CA ASP A 337 7.52 -10.26 17.27
C ASP A 337 8.29 -11.26 16.38
N ALA A 338 7.71 -12.40 16.03
CA ALA A 338 8.36 -13.43 15.26
C ALA A 338 8.85 -12.93 13.89
N GLY A 339 10.11 -13.21 13.57
CA GLY A 339 10.69 -13.02 12.24
C GLY A 339 10.13 -13.99 11.20
N PRO A 340 10.51 -13.81 9.92
CA PRO A 340 10.08 -14.70 8.87
C PRO A 340 10.64 -16.12 9.02
N PRO A 341 9.86 -17.16 8.68
CA PRO A 341 10.36 -18.52 8.62
C PRO A 341 11.47 -18.65 7.58
N ASN A 342 12.44 -19.52 7.83
CA ASN A 342 13.58 -19.79 6.94
C ASN A 342 14.34 -18.53 6.49
N GLY A 343 14.34 -17.48 7.32
CA GLY A 343 15.00 -16.21 7.02
C GLY A 343 14.46 -15.51 5.77
N GLY A 344 13.19 -15.71 5.44
CA GLY A 344 12.54 -15.08 4.29
C GLY A 344 12.63 -15.86 2.97
N ALA A 345 13.25 -17.04 2.97
CA ALA A 345 13.27 -17.92 1.78
C ALA A 345 11.89 -18.53 1.55
N ALA A 346 10.99 -17.73 0.98
CA ALA A 346 9.58 -18.01 0.90
C ALA A 346 9.23 -19.01 -0.20
N ALA A 347 8.32 -19.93 0.13
CA ALA A 347 7.76 -20.90 -0.79
C ALA A 347 6.32 -21.22 -0.38
N CYS A 348 5.37 -21.05 -1.30
CA CYS A 348 3.97 -21.31 -1.02
C CYS A 348 3.70 -22.81 -0.77
N GLY A 349 2.91 -23.10 0.27
CA GLY A 349 2.62 -24.47 0.69
C GLY A 349 3.67 -25.10 1.60
N SER A 350 4.73 -24.37 1.98
CA SER A 350 5.70 -24.80 2.99
C SER A 350 5.93 -23.73 4.05
N ASP A 351 6.46 -24.15 5.20
CA ASP A 351 7.08 -23.30 6.23
C ASP A 351 6.19 -22.17 6.82
N GLY A 352 4.87 -22.26 6.64
CA GLY A 352 3.92 -21.28 7.17
C GLY A 352 3.81 -20.00 6.34
N TRP A 353 4.20 -19.98 5.06
CA TRP A 353 3.91 -18.82 4.20
C TRP A 353 2.42 -18.78 3.82
N THR A 354 1.75 -17.66 4.12
CA THR A 354 0.29 -17.52 3.93
C THR A 354 -0.11 -17.51 2.46
N CYS A 355 0.74 -16.93 1.61
CA CYS A 355 0.57 -16.83 0.17
C CYS A 355 -0.83 -16.36 -0.26
N THR A 356 -1.42 -15.42 0.48
CA THR A 356 -2.75 -14.86 0.19
C THR A 356 -2.85 -14.41 -1.27
N HIS A 357 -1.80 -13.75 -1.77
CA HIS A 357 -1.73 -13.25 -3.14
C HIS A 357 -1.94 -14.32 -4.24
N ALA A 358 -1.61 -15.59 -3.94
CA ALA A 358 -1.65 -16.71 -4.88
C ALA A 358 -2.87 -17.62 -4.70
N GLN A 359 -3.73 -17.38 -3.69
CA GLN A 359 -4.94 -18.16 -3.50
C GLN A 359 -5.91 -17.95 -4.66
N THR A 360 -6.60 -19.00 -5.13
CA THR A 360 -7.50 -18.96 -6.29
C THR A 360 -8.55 -17.84 -6.21
N ALA A 361 -9.18 -17.69 -5.04
CA ALA A 361 -10.18 -16.65 -4.84
C ALA A 361 -9.60 -15.23 -4.97
N ILE A 362 -8.31 -15.07 -4.68
CA ILE A 362 -7.63 -13.78 -4.75
C ILE A 362 -7.15 -13.51 -6.17
N THR A 363 -6.46 -14.45 -6.82
CA THR A 363 -5.98 -14.28 -8.20
C THR A 363 -7.14 -14.10 -9.19
N GLY A 364 -8.24 -14.84 -9.02
CA GLY A 364 -9.45 -14.62 -9.81
C GLY A 364 -10.07 -13.23 -9.59
N MET A 365 -10.02 -12.71 -8.36
CA MET A 365 -10.53 -11.38 -8.06
C MET A 365 -9.60 -10.23 -8.50
N VAL A 366 -8.30 -10.48 -8.63
CA VAL A 366 -7.38 -9.55 -9.32
C VAL A 366 -7.77 -9.43 -10.79
N GLY A 367 -8.06 -10.56 -11.45
CA GLY A 367 -8.62 -10.59 -12.80
C GLY A 367 -9.93 -9.81 -12.90
N PHE A 368 -10.86 -10.05 -11.96
CA PHE A 368 -12.11 -9.30 -11.87
C PHE A 368 -11.89 -7.79 -11.72
N HIS A 369 -10.98 -7.36 -10.83
CA HIS A 369 -10.68 -5.94 -10.63
C HIS A 369 -10.22 -5.28 -11.93
N ASN A 370 -9.25 -5.90 -12.62
CA ASN A 370 -8.75 -5.42 -13.90
C ASN A 370 -9.84 -5.38 -14.98
N ALA A 371 -10.68 -6.41 -15.06
CA ALA A 371 -11.77 -6.48 -16.05
C ALA A 371 -12.85 -5.42 -15.80
N THR A 372 -13.00 -4.98 -14.54
CA THR A 372 -14.05 -4.04 -14.12
C THR A 372 -13.56 -2.61 -13.90
N GLU A 373 -12.31 -2.32 -14.26
CA GLU A 373 -11.67 -1.01 -14.10
C GLU A 373 -12.55 0.12 -14.67
N GLY A 374 -12.67 1.22 -13.90
CA GLY A 374 -13.49 2.39 -14.24
C GLY A 374 -15.01 2.19 -14.23
N ALA A 375 -15.52 0.98 -13.92
CA ALA A 375 -16.96 0.77 -13.77
C ALA A 375 -17.44 1.13 -12.36
N GLU A 376 -18.60 1.79 -12.27
CA GLU A 376 -19.26 2.12 -11.01
C GLU A 376 -19.88 0.88 -10.35
N LEU A 377 -20.14 0.96 -9.04
CA LEU A 377 -20.93 -0.05 -8.33
C LEU A 377 -22.41 0.07 -8.78
N THR A 378 -22.99 -1.02 -9.26
CA THR A 378 -24.38 -1.13 -9.72
C THR A 378 -25.10 -2.28 -9.03
N ASP A 379 -26.41 -2.40 -9.23
CA ASP A 379 -27.18 -3.62 -8.91
C ASP A 379 -27.01 -4.14 -7.48
N TRP A 380 -26.87 -3.23 -6.50
CA TRP A 380 -26.67 -3.61 -5.10
C TRP A 380 -27.88 -4.37 -4.56
N TRP A 381 -27.58 -5.51 -3.93
CA TRP A 381 -28.50 -6.34 -3.19
C TRP A 381 -27.87 -6.75 -1.87
N ASP A 382 -28.68 -6.85 -0.82
CA ASP A 382 -28.27 -7.42 0.45
C ASP A 382 -29.45 -8.09 1.16
N ASN A 383 -29.15 -8.99 2.09
CA ASN A 383 -30.17 -9.65 2.92
C ASN A 383 -30.36 -8.97 4.30
N GLY A 384 -29.92 -7.72 4.44
CA GLY A 384 -29.91 -6.97 5.70
C GLY A 384 -28.87 -7.44 6.72
N SER A 385 -28.00 -8.40 6.39
CA SER A 385 -27.02 -8.96 7.34
C SER A 385 -25.73 -9.47 6.69
N SER A 386 -25.67 -10.76 6.38
CA SER A 386 -24.46 -11.53 6.11
C SER A 386 -24.21 -11.84 4.64
N ALA A 387 -25.10 -11.40 3.74
CA ALA A 387 -24.91 -11.56 2.31
C ALA A 387 -25.17 -10.27 1.53
N ILE A 388 -24.33 -10.03 0.54
CA ILE A 388 -24.41 -8.93 -0.42
C ILE A 388 -24.16 -9.44 -1.83
N ALA A 389 -24.66 -8.71 -2.81
CA ALA A 389 -24.29 -8.85 -4.21
C ALA A 389 -24.32 -7.49 -4.91
N PHE A 390 -23.47 -7.29 -5.91
CA PHE A 390 -23.45 -6.06 -6.69
C PHE A 390 -22.74 -6.26 -8.02
N GLY A 391 -23.11 -5.41 -8.98
CA GLY A 391 -22.44 -5.28 -10.27
C GLY A 391 -21.32 -4.25 -10.25
N ARG A 392 -20.42 -4.37 -11.22
CA ARG A 392 -19.48 -3.33 -11.65
C ARG A 392 -19.83 -2.96 -13.09
N GLY A 393 -20.90 -2.17 -13.23
CA GLY A 393 -21.53 -1.91 -14.52
C GLY A 393 -21.89 -3.21 -15.25
N ASP A 394 -21.72 -3.21 -16.57
CA ASP A 394 -21.91 -4.37 -17.44
C ASP A 394 -20.67 -5.28 -17.55
N LYS A 395 -19.63 -5.03 -16.74
CA LYS A 395 -18.34 -5.72 -16.83
C LYS A 395 -18.18 -6.88 -15.87
N GLY A 396 -18.81 -6.80 -14.69
CA GLY A 396 -18.67 -7.82 -13.66
C GLY A 396 -19.80 -7.84 -12.65
N PHE A 397 -19.94 -8.97 -11.95
CA PHE A 397 -20.90 -9.17 -10.88
C PHE A 397 -20.29 -10.04 -9.77
N VAL A 398 -20.53 -9.67 -8.52
CA VAL A 398 -20.07 -10.43 -7.34
C VAL A 398 -21.22 -10.68 -6.37
N ALA A 399 -21.24 -11.84 -5.74
CA ALA A 399 -22.07 -12.16 -4.58
C ALA A 399 -21.20 -12.76 -3.47
N ILE A 400 -21.35 -12.27 -2.24
CA ILE A 400 -20.57 -12.67 -1.07
C ILE A 400 -21.55 -13.16 -0.01
N ASN A 401 -21.35 -14.40 0.46
CA ASN A 401 -22.11 -14.99 1.56
C ASN A 401 -21.19 -15.23 2.76
N ASN A 402 -21.20 -14.30 3.72
CA ASN A 402 -20.53 -14.46 5.01
C ASN A 402 -21.41 -15.19 6.05
N GLY A 403 -22.58 -15.71 5.65
CA GLY A 403 -23.47 -16.48 6.51
C GLY A 403 -22.99 -17.92 6.74
N GLU A 404 -23.61 -18.59 7.71
CA GLU A 404 -23.34 -20.00 8.06
C GLU A 404 -24.17 -21.01 7.22
N GLY A 405 -25.11 -20.52 6.40
CA GLY A 405 -25.97 -21.32 5.54
C GLY A 405 -25.79 -20.96 4.06
N GLU A 406 -26.22 -21.87 3.18
CA GLU A 406 -26.26 -21.60 1.74
C GLU A 406 -27.28 -20.49 1.42
N LEU A 407 -26.93 -19.65 0.45
CA LEU A 407 -27.80 -18.63 -0.12
C LEU A 407 -28.18 -19.05 -1.54
N THR A 408 -29.47 -19.23 -1.82
CA THR A 408 -29.96 -19.39 -3.20
C THR A 408 -30.85 -18.20 -3.53
N GLU A 409 -30.46 -17.41 -4.52
CA GLU A 409 -31.14 -16.17 -4.87
C GLU A 409 -31.11 -15.93 -6.38
N THR A 410 -32.08 -15.15 -6.88
CA THR A 410 -32.06 -14.64 -8.26
C THR A 410 -31.67 -13.18 -8.25
N PHE A 411 -30.46 -12.90 -8.73
CA PHE A 411 -29.91 -11.56 -8.78
C PHE A 411 -30.22 -10.89 -10.11
N SER A 412 -30.49 -9.58 -10.07
CA SER A 412 -30.49 -8.74 -11.26
C SER A 412 -29.06 -8.26 -11.51
N THR A 413 -28.61 -8.29 -12.75
CA THR A 413 -27.27 -7.87 -13.15
C THR A 413 -27.33 -7.05 -14.43
N SER A 414 -26.31 -6.24 -14.66
CA SER A 414 -26.11 -5.55 -15.94
C SER A 414 -25.21 -6.34 -16.91
N LEU A 415 -24.81 -7.57 -16.57
CA LEU A 415 -23.98 -8.41 -17.44
C LEU A 415 -24.76 -8.80 -18.71
N PRO A 416 -24.09 -8.87 -19.87
CA PRO A 416 -24.65 -9.50 -21.06
C PRO A 416 -25.08 -10.96 -20.78
N ALA A 417 -26.06 -11.45 -21.53
CA ALA A 417 -26.45 -12.85 -21.47
C ALA A 417 -25.29 -13.75 -21.92
N GLY A 418 -25.02 -14.81 -21.17
CA GLY A 418 -23.87 -15.66 -21.43
C GLY A 418 -23.57 -16.65 -20.32
N THR A 419 -22.62 -17.54 -20.59
CA THR A 419 -22.07 -18.45 -19.59
C THR A 419 -20.76 -17.86 -19.07
N TYR A 420 -20.69 -17.62 -17.78
CA TYR A 420 -19.55 -16.99 -17.12
C TYR A 420 -18.85 -17.97 -16.18
N CYS A 421 -17.54 -17.82 -16.03
CA CYS A 421 -16.78 -18.54 -15.02
C CYS A 421 -16.93 -17.88 -13.64
N ASN A 422 -17.14 -18.69 -12.59
CA ASN A 422 -17.01 -18.24 -11.21
C ASN A 422 -15.52 -18.15 -10.83
N VAL A 423 -14.92 -16.99 -11.07
CA VAL A 423 -13.48 -16.77 -10.86
C VAL A 423 -13.07 -16.78 -9.39
N ALA A 424 -14.02 -16.68 -8.46
CA ALA A 424 -13.75 -16.86 -7.03
C ALA A 424 -13.44 -18.32 -6.66
N GLN A 425 -13.75 -19.29 -7.53
CA GLN A 425 -13.62 -20.73 -7.25
C GLN A 425 -12.69 -21.46 -8.22
N ALA A 426 -12.54 -20.98 -9.45
CA ALA A 426 -11.71 -21.61 -10.47
C ALA A 426 -11.08 -20.57 -11.40
N SER A 427 -9.94 -20.91 -12.01
CA SER A 427 -9.39 -20.07 -13.07
C SER A 427 -10.25 -20.16 -14.34
N PRO A 428 -10.30 -19.10 -15.17
CA PRO A 428 -11.02 -19.12 -16.44
C PRO A 428 -10.62 -20.29 -17.35
N ASP A 429 -9.35 -20.68 -17.35
CA ASP A 429 -8.80 -21.77 -18.17
C ASP A 429 -9.20 -23.18 -17.66
N ALA A 430 -9.71 -23.30 -16.44
CA ALA A 430 -10.07 -24.56 -15.80
C ALA A 430 -11.42 -24.47 -15.08
N CYS A 431 -12.40 -23.82 -15.72
CA CYS A 431 -13.67 -23.45 -15.09
C CYS A 431 -14.79 -24.51 -15.22
N ASP A 432 -14.48 -25.71 -15.69
CA ASP A 432 -15.47 -26.79 -15.82
C ASP A 432 -16.14 -27.06 -14.46
N GLY A 433 -17.48 -27.09 -14.46
CA GLY A 433 -18.28 -27.26 -13.24
C GLY A 433 -18.42 -26.02 -12.35
N ASN A 434 -17.79 -24.90 -12.71
CA ASN A 434 -17.82 -23.64 -11.95
C ASN A 434 -18.41 -22.50 -12.79
N THR A 435 -19.39 -22.79 -13.66
CA THR A 435 -20.00 -21.79 -14.54
C THR A 435 -21.38 -21.36 -14.07
N VAL A 436 -21.76 -20.12 -14.41
CA VAL A 436 -23.07 -19.55 -14.12
C VAL A 436 -23.65 -18.94 -15.40
N GLN A 437 -24.94 -19.16 -15.64
CA GLN A 437 -25.65 -18.61 -16.78
C GLN A 437 -26.34 -17.30 -16.40
N VAL A 438 -26.06 -16.24 -17.16
CA VAL A 438 -26.84 -15.00 -17.17
C VAL A 438 -27.86 -15.09 -18.30
N GLY A 439 -29.13 -14.84 -17.98
CA GLY A 439 -30.25 -14.87 -18.92
C GLY A 439 -30.33 -13.63 -19.80
N ASP A 440 -31.12 -13.71 -20.87
CA ASP A 440 -31.40 -12.58 -21.79
C ASP A 440 -32.08 -11.39 -21.10
N ASP A 441 -32.67 -11.61 -19.92
CA ASP A 441 -33.29 -10.59 -19.08
C ASP A 441 -32.33 -9.95 -18.07
N GLY A 442 -31.03 -10.30 -18.11
CA GLY A 442 -29.99 -9.80 -17.21
C GLY A 442 -30.01 -10.44 -15.82
N THR A 443 -30.82 -11.48 -15.59
CA THR A 443 -30.87 -12.16 -14.30
C THR A 443 -29.99 -13.41 -14.26
N LEU A 444 -29.53 -13.77 -13.06
CA LEU A 444 -28.90 -15.06 -12.79
C LEU A 444 -29.44 -15.64 -11.48
N THR A 445 -29.68 -16.95 -11.46
CA THR A 445 -29.98 -17.68 -10.23
C THR A 445 -28.75 -18.47 -9.82
N ALA A 446 -28.27 -18.26 -8.60
CA ALA A 446 -27.09 -18.95 -8.09
C ALA A 446 -27.27 -19.39 -6.64
N THR A 447 -26.63 -20.52 -6.31
CA THR A 447 -26.43 -20.96 -4.94
C THR A 447 -25.00 -20.60 -4.52
N VAL A 448 -24.86 -19.70 -3.55
CA VAL A 448 -23.59 -19.30 -2.94
C VAL A 448 -23.46 -20.03 -1.59
N PRO A 449 -22.53 -20.99 -1.45
CA PRO A 449 -22.35 -21.71 -0.19
C PRO A 449 -22.06 -20.79 0.99
N ALA A 450 -22.26 -21.30 2.21
CA ALA A 450 -21.83 -20.63 3.42
C ALA A 450 -20.34 -20.26 3.35
N LYS A 451 -19.99 -19.06 3.82
CA LYS A 451 -18.61 -18.55 3.85
C LYS A 451 -17.90 -18.61 2.48
N SER A 452 -18.62 -18.27 1.42
CA SER A 452 -18.12 -18.33 0.04
C SER A 452 -18.55 -17.13 -0.80
N ALA A 453 -17.99 -17.04 -2.01
CA ALA A 453 -18.30 -16.01 -2.97
C ALA A 453 -18.48 -16.58 -4.38
N LEU A 454 -19.24 -15.83 -5.17
CA LEU A 454 -19.41 -15.97 -6.61
C LEU A 454 -18.91 -14.67 -7.25
N ALA A 455 -18.05 -14.75 -8.26
CA ALA A 455 -17.63 -13.58 -9.03
C ALA A 455 -17.55 -13.92 -10.51
N LEU A 456 -18.13 -13.06 -11.34
CA LEU A 456 -18.27 -13.23 -12.78
C LEU A 456 -17.76 -11.97 -13.48
N HIS A 457 -16.98 -12.10 -14.55
CA HIS A 457 -16.64 -10.99 -15.43
C HIS A 457 -16.50 -11.46 -16.88
N GLY A 458 -16.66 -10.52 -17.81
CA GLY A 458 -16.50 -10.74 -19.25
C GLY A 458 -15.07 -10.86 -19.73
#